data_AF-A0AAV8X1X8-F1
#
_entry.id   AF-A0AAV8X1X8-F1
#
_cell.length_a   1.000
_cell.length_b   1.000
_cell.length_c   1.000
_cell.angle_alpha   90.00
_cell.angle_beta   90.00
_cell.angle_gamma   90.00
#
_symmetry.space_group_name_H-M   'P 1'
#
loop_
_entity.id
_entity.type
_entity.pdbx_description
1 polymer ?
#
loop_
_entity_poly.entity_id
_entity_poly.type
_entity_poly.pdbx_seq_one_letter_code
_entity_poly.pdbx_strand_id
1 'polypeptide(L)'
;MSYLTESLKIEILMMIGYGDRARTQCEVVRLFRETHPDLPPLNNNNNNNNMPLLSRAQYREMGHVRKVPSKRQAVVDDDTKLNLLLALEENPITPARQLARDSNLNHKTVLKILKYEKKRPYKKLFKSYLKMIQIDGPFFFDDTLNGARYLRLLQHELMPVLCHLFPNPLKP
;
A
#
# COMPACT_ATOMS: atom_id res chain seq x y z
N MET A 1 -13.01 7.93 -19.79
CA MET A 1 -14.09 7.12 -19.19
C MET A 1 -14.58 6.16 -20.26
N SER A 2 -14.72 4.86 -19.95
CA SER A 2 -15.29 3.92 -20.94
C SER A 2 -16.80 4.12 -21.00
N TYR A 3 -17.33 4.46 -22.18
CA TYR A 3 -18.77 4.66 -22.42
C TYR A 3 -19.58 3.36 -22.32
N LEU A 4 -18.90 2.22 -22.28
CA LEU A 4 -19.52 0.91 -22.18
C LEU A 4 -19.92 0.61 -20.72
N THR A 5 -21.20 0.82 -20.42
CA THR A 5 -21.84 0.48 -19.14
C THR A 5 -21.90 -1.05 -18.92
N GLU A 6 -22.17 -1.48 -17.69
CA GLU A 6 -22.33 -2.91 -17.38
C GLU A 6 -23.50 -3.55 -18.14
N SER A 7 -24.57 -2.80 -18.39
CA SER A 7 -25.73 -3.27 -19.16
C SER A 7 -25.38 -3.55 -20.62
N LEU A 8 -24.69 -2.62 -21.30
CA LEU A 8 -24.26 -2.79 -22.69
C LEU A 8 -23.29 -3.97 -22.83
N LYS A 9 -22.46 -4.20 -21.81
CA LYS A 9 -21.57 -5.35 -21.78
C LYS A 9 -22.32 -6.68 -21.68
N ILE A 10 -23.39 -6.74 -20.88
CA ILE A 10 -24.26 -7.91 -20.79
C ILE A 10 -25.00 -8.12 -22.11
N GLU A 11 -25.47 -7.05 -22.75
CA GLU A 11 -26.14 -7.12 -24.06
C GLU A 11 -25.22 -7.69 -25.14
N ILE A 12 -23.96 -7.23 -25.19
CA ILE A 12 -22.93 -7.80 -26.05
C ILE A 12 -22.71 -9.29 -25.75
N LEU A 13 -22.70 -9.70 -24.47
CA LEU A 13 -22.59 -11.11 -24.09
C LEU A 13 -23.77 -11.95 -24.60
N MET A 14 -24.98 -11.38 -24.57
CA MET A 14 -26.17 -12.00 -25.17
C MET A 14 -26.05 -12.11 -26.71
N MET A 15 -25.49 -11.10 -27.38
CA MET A 15 -25.26 -11.11 -28.84
C MET A 15 -24.22 -12.15 -29.28
N ILE A 16 -23.20 -12.42 -28.46
CA ILE A 16 -22.20 -13.48 -28.71
C ILE A 16 -22.88 -14.87 -28.66
N GLY A 17 -23.85 -15.05 -27.76
CA GLY A 17 -24.55 -16.31 -27.54
C GLY A 17 -23.84 -17.25 -26.54
N TYR A 18 -24.56 -18.30 -26.14
CA TYR A 18 -24.08 -19.34 -25.21
C TYR A 18 -24.00 -20.71 -25.91
N GLY A 19 -23.12 -21.60 -25.44
CA GLY A 19 -22.94 -22.95 -26.02
C GLY A 19 -22.16 -22.97 -27.35
N ASP A 20 -22.51 -23.86 -28.27
CA ASP A 20 -21.73 -24.09 -29.52
C ASP A 20 -22.07 -23.11 -30.66
N ARG A 21 -23.16 -22.34 -30.51
CA ARG A 21 -23.57 -21.30 -31.48
C ARG A 21 -23.02 -19.92 -31.10
N ALA A 22 -21.70 -19.80 -31.06
CA ALA A 22 -21.04 -18.54 -30.77
C ALA A 22 -20.84 -17.72 -32.05
N ARG A 23 -21.33 -16.48 -32.06
CA ARG A 23 -21.06 -15.52 -33.14
C ARG A 23 -19.62 -15.02 -33.06
N THR A 24 -19.04 -14.70 -34.22
CA THR A 24 -17.70 -14.11 -34.28
C THR A 24 -17.72 -12.68 -33.76
N GLN A 25 -16.56 -12.18 -33.31
CA GLN A 25 -16.47 -10.80 -32.78
C GLN A 25 -16.88 -9.76 -33.83
N CYS A 26 -16.52 -9.97 -35.11
CA CYS A 26 -16.88 -9.07 -36.20
C CYS A 26 -18.40 -9.00 -36.40
N GLU A 27 -19.09 -10.14 -36.33
CA GLU A 27 -20.56 -10.19 -36.42
C GLU A 27 -21.23 -9.49 -35.25
N VAL A 28 -20.72 -9.69 -34.03
CA VAL A 28 -21.25 -9.05 -32.83
C VAL A 28 -21.05 -7.54 -32.88
N VAL A 29 -19.88 -7.07 -33.34
CA VAL A 29 -19.63 -5.63 -33.53
C VAL A 29 -20.58 -5.06 -34.58
N ARG A 30 -20.85 -5.80 -35.67
CA ARG A 30 -21.80 -5.37 -36.70
C ARG A 30 -23.21 -5.25 -36.13
N LEU A 31 -23.70 -6.29 -35.44
CA LEU A 31 -25.01 -6.30 -34.79
C LEU A 31 -25.13 -5.19 -33.75
N PHE A 32 -24.11 -4.98 -32.93
CA PHE A 32 -24.12 -3.94 -31.92
C PHE A 32 -24.17 -2.52 -32.52
N ARG A 33 -23.49 -2.30 -33.65
CA ARG A 33 -23.57 -1.03 -34.40
C ARG A 33 -24.94 -0.83 -35.03
N GLU A 34 -25.57 -1.90 -35.51
CA GLU A 34 -26.93 -1.88 -36.06
C GLU A 34 -27.98 -1.59 -34.97
N THR A 35 -27.80 -2.12 -33.76
CA THR A 35 -28.73 -1.89 -32.64
C THR A 35 -28.52 -0.58 -31.91
N HIS A 36 -27.30 -0.04 -31.92
CA HIS A 36 -26.94 1.21 -31.22
C HIS A 36 -26.22 2.20 -32.16
N PRO A 37 -26.96 2.88 -33.07
CA PRO A 37 -26.38 3.83 -34.01
C PRO A 37 -25.86 5.12 -33.35
N ASP A 38 -26.38 5.47 -32.17
CA ASP A 38 -26.02 6.69 -31.43
C ASP A 38 -24.71 6.56 -30.65
N LEU A 39 -24.19 5.33 -30.50
CA LEU A 39 -22.97 5.06 -29.74
C LEU A 39 -21.72 5.12 -30.64
N PRO A 40 -20.58 5.61 -30.10
CA PRO A 40 -19.34 5.64 -30.86
C PRO A 40 -18.90 4.21 -31.24
N PRO A 41 -18.31 4.03 -32.43
CA PRO A 41 -17.94 2.72 -32.94
C PRO A 41 -16.98 2.02 -31.99
N LEU A 42 -17.27 0.74 -31.69
CA LEU A 42 -16.35 -0.14 -30.98
C LEU A 42 -15.03 -0.19 -31.77
N ASN A 43 -13.91 0.06 -31.07
CA ASN A 43 -12.57 0.10 -31.65
C ASN A 43 -11.98 -1.31 -31.69
N ASN A 44 -11.58 -1.76 -32.87
CA ASN A 44 -10.99 -3.09 -33.07
C ASN A 44 -9.51 -3.17 -32.65
N ASN A 45 -8.90 -2.06 -32.26
CA ASN A 45 -7.50 -2.05 -31.82
C ASN A 45 -7.40 -2.54 -30.36
N ASN A 46 -6.70 -3.67 -30.20
CA ASN A 46 -6.32 -4.35 -28.95
C ASN A 46 -5.60 -3.48 -27.91
N ASN A 47 -5.38 -2.20 -28.19
CA ASN A 47 -4.37 -1.39 -27.54
C ASN A 47 -4.95 -0.49 -26.45
N ASN A 48 -6.26 -0.17 -26.45
CA ASN A 48 -6.83 0.77 -25.47
C ASN A 48 -8.34 0.55 -25.22
N ASN A 49 -8.66 -0.18 -24.15
CA ASN A 49 -9.80 0.00 -23.22
C ASN A 49 -11.26 0.14 -23.72
N ASN A 50 -11.55 0.02 -25.02
CA ASN A 50 -12.90 -0.05 -25.56
C ASN A 50 -13.02 -1.32 -26.42
N MET A 51 -13.37 -2.41 -25.73
CA MET A 51 -13.69 -3.75 -26.26
C MET A 51 -12.50 -4.55 -26.87
N PRO A 52 -11.48 -4.93 -26.09
CA PRO A 52 -11.11 -6.34 -26.17
C PRO A 52 -12.33 -7.10 -25.65
N LEU A 53 -12.71 -8.21 -26.28
CA LEU A 53 -13.82 -9.05 -25.83
C LEU A 53 -13.94 -9.00 -24.30
N LEU A 54 -15.14 -8.73 -23.78
CA LEU A 54 -15.54 -9.39 -22.54
C LEU A 54 -15.27 -10.84 -22.82
N SER A 55 -14.10 -11.32 -22.39
CA SER A 55 -13.65 -12.55 -22.95
C SER A 55 -14.67 -13.54 -22.43
N ARG A 56 -15.34 -14.21 -23.35
CA ARG A 56 -16.21 -15.32 -22.99
C ARG A 56 -15.48 -16.23 -21.99
N ALA A 57 -14.15 -16.33 -22.14
CA ALA A 57 -13.21 -16.79 -21.14
C ALA A 57 -13.33 -16.10 -19.77
N GLN A 58 -13.12 -14.78 -19.64
CA GLN A 58 -13.30 -14.02 -18.39
C GLN A 58 -14.70 -14.22 -17.76
N TYR A 59 -15.78 -14.23 -18.54
CA TYR A 59 -17.11 -14.51 -17.99
C TYR A 59 -17.24 -15.98 -17.53
N ARG A 60 -16.69 -16.95 -18.28
CA ARG A 60 -16.66 -18.36 -17.89
C ARG A 60 -15.80 -18.62 -16.65
N GLU A 61 -14.71 -17.89 -16.49
CA GLU A 61 -13.77 -18.05 -15.37
C GLU A 61 -14.22 -17.29 -14.11
N MET A 62 -14.70 -16.06 -14.26
CA MET A 62 -15.00 -15.16 -13.13
C MET A 62 -16.50 -15.02 -12.84
N GLY A 63 -17.38 -15.46 -13.76
CA GLY A 63 -18.84 -15.34 -13.63
C GLY A 63 -19.38 -13.92 -13.76
N HIS A 64 -18.53 -12.92 -14.05
CA HIS A 64 -18.94 -11.53 -14.11
C HIS A 64 -18.22 -10.72 -15.18
N VAL A 65 -18.84 -9.61 -15.54
CA VAL A 65 -18.46 -8.71 -16.66
C VAL A 65 -17.66 -7.47 -16.17
N ARG A 66 -17.37 -7.42 -14.87
CA ARG A 66 -16.67 -6.30 -14.23
C ARG A 66 -15.20 -6.25 -14.60
N LYS A 67 -14.66 -5.03 -14.71
CA LYS A 67 -13.22 -4.82 -14.88
C LYS A 67 -12.53 -5.26 -13.60
N VAL A 68 -11.66 -6.28 -13.69
CA VAL A 68 -10.80 -6.64 -12.57
C VAL A 68 -9.77 -5.52 -12.41
N PRO A 69 -9.65 -4.92 -11.21
CA PRO A 69 -8.60 -3.94 -10.98
C PRO A 69 -7.25 -4.65 -11.15
N SER A 70 -6.43 -4.17 -12.08
CA SER A 70 -5.06 -4.64 -12.19
C SER A 70 -4.34 -4.35 -10.88
N LYS A 71 -4.07 -5.40 -10.10
CA LYS A 71 -3.18 -5.30 -8.94
C LYS A 71 -1.78 -5.11 -9.49
N ARG A 72 -1.32 -3.86 -9.57
CA ARG A 72 0.11 -3.57 -9.75
C ARG A 72 0.82 -3.99 -8.46
N GLN A 73 1.16 -5.26 -8.34
CA GLN A 73 2.16 -5.67 -7.36
C GLN A 73 3.47 -5.02 -7.79
N ALA A 74 4.15 -4.36 -6.85
CA ALA A 74 5.51 -3.94 -7.11
C ALA A 74 6.32 -5.21 -7.33
N VAL A 75 7.03 -5.30 -8.46
CA VAL A 75 8.04 -6.34 -8.70
C VAL A 75 9.17 -6.07 -7.72
N VAL A 76 8.98 -6.50 -6.48
CA VAL A 76 10.04 -6.59 -5.50
C VAL A 76 10.28 -8.08 -5.35
N ASP A 77 11.50 -8.47 -5.69
CA ASP A 77 11.97 -9.84 -5.59
C ASP A 77 11.85 -10.34 -4.14
N ASP A 78 11.37 -11.57 -3.95
CA ASP A 78 11.03 -12.09 -2.62
C ASP A 78 12.27 -12.21 -1.72
N ASP A 79 13.46 -12.47 -2.30
CA ASP A 79 14.72 -12.52 -1.58
C ASP A 79 15.14 -11.14 -1.06
N THR A 80 15.00 -10.10 -1.89
CA THR A 80 15.27 -8.71 -1.47
C THR A 80 14.33 -8.27 -0.35
N LYS A 81 13.08 -8.71 -0.40
CA LYS A 81 12.09 -8.47 0.65
C LYS A 81 12.46 -9.20 1.94
N LEU A 82 12.91 -10.46 1.84
CA LEU A 82 13.31 -11.27 3.00
C LEU A 82 14.52 -10.67 3.71
N ASN A 83 15.56 -10.29 2.96
CA ASN A 83 16.77 -9.67 3.51
C ASN A 83 16.45 -8.35 4.24
N LEU A 84 15.53 -7.55 3.70
CA LEU A 84 15.07 -6.32 4.36
C LEU A 84 14.37 -6.59 5.69
N LEU A 85 13.51 -7.61 5.74
CA LEU A 85 12.78 -7.96 6.95
C LEU A 85 13.69 -8.54 8.03
N LEU A 86 14.70 -9.34 7.65
CA LEU A 86 15.73 -9.85 8.53
C LEU A 86 16.56 -8.71 9.14
N ALA A 87 17.06 -7.78 8.33
CA ALA A 87 17.83 -6.63 8.81
C ALA A 87 17.03 -5.75 9.80
N LEU A 88 15.72 -5.64 9.59
CA LEU A 88 14.84 -4.93 10.53
C LEU A 88 14.60 -5.72 11.84
N GLU A 89 14.56 -7.04 11.77
CA GLU A 89 14.41 -7.90 12.95
C GLU A 89 15.66 -7.87 13.82
N GLU A 90 16.83 -7.93 13.20
CA GLU A 90 18.14 -7.79 13.86
C GLU A 90 18.28 -6.43 14.54
N ASN A 91 17.90 -5.35 13.85
CA ASN A 91 18.06 -3.99 14.34
C ASN A 91 16.78 -3.16 14.16
N PRO A 92 15.84 -3.17 15.13
CA PRO A 92 14.55 -2.47 15.01
C PRO A 92 14.67 -0.94 15.05
N ILE A 93 15.86 -0.42 15.33
CA ILE A 93 16.19 1.00 15.42
C ILE A 93 16.49 1.60 14.04
N THR A 94 16.85 0.76 13.07
CA THR A 94 17.32 1.22 11.77
C THR A 94 16.25 2.05 11.07
N PRO A 95 16.56 3.30 10.67
CA PRO A 95 15.61 4.13 9.97
C PRO A 95 15.33 3.53 8.59
N ALA A 96 14.09 3.66 8.11
CA ALA A 96 13.68 3.11 6.81
C ALA A 96 14.55 3.62 5.63
N ARG A 97 15.18 4.79 5.78
CA ARG A 97 16.14 5.34 4.80
C ARG A 97 17.45 4.56 4.74
N GLN A 98 17.92 4.03 5.88
CA GLN A 98 19.13 3.21 5.94
C GLN A 98 18.85 1.83 5.37
N LEU A 99 17.75 1.19 5.79
CA LEU A 99 17.28 -0.07 5.20
C LEU A 99 17.12 0.00 3.67
N ALA A 100 16.67 1.14 3.15
CA ALA A 100 16.56 1.37 1.71
C ALA A 100 17.93 1.38 0.99
N ARG A 101 18.97 1.93 1.63
CA ARG A 101 20.34 1.90 1.09
C ARG A 101 20.89 0.48 1.12
N ASP A 102 20.71 -0.22 2.22
CA ASP A 102 21.27 -1.56 2.43
C ASP A 102 20.63 -2.60 1.48
N SER A 103 19.34 -2.43 1.17
CA SER A 103 18.58 -3.30 0.25
C SER A 103 18.54 -2.80 -1.21
N ASN A 104 19.18 -1.67 -1.52
CA ASN A 104 19.09 -1.00 -2.84
C ASN A 104 17.64 -0.76 -3.33
N LEU A 105 16.70 -0.55 -2.40
CA LEU A 105 15.30 -0.27 -2.73
C LEU A 105 14.98 1.21 -2.58
N ASN A 106 13.99 1.69 -3.34
CA ASN A 106 13.46 3.02 -3.10
C ASN A 106 12.82 3.09 -1.70
N HIS A 107 13.15 4.13 -0.92
CA HIS A 107 12.59 4.39 0.41
C HIS A 107 11.05 4.29 0.45
N LYS A 108 10.34 4.75 -0.59
CA LYS A 108 8.88 4.62 -0.67
C LYS A 108 8.41 3.17 -0.78
N THR A 109 9.16 2.33 -1.48
CA THR A 109 8.89 0.90 -1.64
C THR A 109 9.10 0.18 -0.32
N VAL A 110 10.20 0.48 0.39
CA VAL A 110 10.45 -0.03 1.75
C VAL A 110 9.28 0.31 2.69
N LEU A 111 8.82 1.56 2.73
CA LEU A 111 7.67 1.95 3.56
C LEU A 111 6.38 1.21 3.19
N LYS A 112 6.15 0.90 1.90
CA LYS A 112 5.00 0.09 1.48
C LYS A 112 5.11 -1.35 1.97
N ILE A 113 6.29 -1.96 1.84
CA ILE A 113 6.57 -3.32 2.32
C ILE A 113 6.35 -3.39 3.83
N LEU A 114 6.91 -2.45 4.59
CA LEU A 114 6.74 -2.40 6.05
C LEU A 114 5.27 -2.24 6.48
N LYS A 115 4.50 -1.43 5.74
CA LYS A 115 3.05 -1.27 5.97
C LYS A 115 2.29 -2.57 5.67
N TYR A 116 2.61 -3.25 4.58
CA TYR A 116 1.98 -4.51 4.19
C TYR A 116 2.25 -5.62 5.23
N GLU A 117 3.51 -5.75 5.64
CA GLU A 117 3.97 -6.71 6.66
C GLU A 117 3.62 -6.31 8.10
N LYS A 118 2.90 -5.19 8.29
CA LYS A 118 2.47 -4.65 9.59
C LYS A 118 3.63 -4.39 10.57
N LYS A 119 4.87 -4.23 10.10
CA LYS A 119 6.03 -3.93 10.94
C LYS A 119 6.15 -2.41 11.16
N ARG A 120 6.29 -1.99 12.42
CA ARG A 120 6.45 -0.57 12.82
C ARG A 120 7.74 -0.39 13.63
N PRO A 121 8.85 0.00 12.99
CA PRO A 121 10.16 0.12 13.66
C PRO A 121 10.09 0.99 14.92
N TYR A 122 9.51 2.19 14.79
CA TYR A 122 9.40 3.18 15.85
C TYR A 122 8.53 2.77 17.06
N LYS A 123 7.61 1.80 16.89
CA LYS A 123 6.75 1.34 17.99
C LYS A 123 7.49 0.39 18.93
N LYS A 124 8.45 -0.39 18.40
CA LYS A 124 9.36 -1.21 19.20
C LYS A 124 10.41 -0.36 19.91
N LEU A 125 10.90 0.70 19.24
CA LEU A 125 11.83 1.67 19.80
C LEU A 125 11.32 2.28 21.11
N PHE A 126 10.11 2.85 21.09
CA PHE A 126 9.55 3.46 22.29
C PHE A 126 9.44 2.47 23.45
N LYS A 127 9.04 1.22 23.17
CA LYS A 127 8.92 0.16 24.18
C LYS A 127 10.28 -0.31 24.72
N SER A 128 11.30 -0.41 23.87
CA SER A 128 12.65 -0.84 24.28
C SER A 128 13.38 0.25 25.06
N TYR A 129 13.31 1.50 24.61
CA TYR A 129 13.89 2.64 25.33
C TYR A 129 13.20 2.87 26.67
N LEU A 130 11.86 2.79 26.75
CA LEU A 130 11.15 2.83 28.02
C LEU A 130 11.56 1.72 28.97
N LYS A 131 11.82 0.51 28.46
CA LYS A 131 12.28 -0.61 29.28
C LYS A 131 13.72 -0.44 29.78
N MET A 132 14.59 0.23 29.02
CA MET A 132 15.97 0.51 29.42
C MET A 132 16.09 1.65 30.46
N ILE A 133 15.20 2.65 30.43
CA ILE A 133 15.31 3.82 31.31
C ILE A 133 14.63 3.59 32.68
N GLN A 134 13.98 2.44 32.90
CA GLN A 134 13.28 2.11 34.16
C GLN A 134 12.48 3.30 34.71
N ILE A 135 11.79 4.01 33.81
CA ILE A 135 10.89 5.10 34.20
C ILE A 135 9.61 4.43 34.65
N ASP A 136 9.53 4.13 35.95
CA ASP A 136 8.31 3.67 36.61
C ASP A 136 7.33 4.84 36.76
N GLY A 137 6.79 5.32 35.63
CA GLY A 137 5.64 6.23 35.66
C GLY A 137 5.57 7.22 34.50
N PRO A 138 4.37 7.62 34.07
CA PRO A 138 4.20 8.74 33.15
C PRO A 138 4.54 10.05 33.87
N PHE A 139 5.42 10.87 33.28
CA PHE A 139 5.56 12.28 33.66
C PHE A 139 4.33 13.02 33.14
N PHE A 140 3.35 13.26 34.01
CA PHE A 140 2.16 14.02 33.68
C PHE A 140 2.43 15.52 33.82
N PHE A 141 1.94 16.30 32.86
CA PHE A 141 1.92 17.75 32.91
C PHE A 141 0.50 18.22 32.62
N ASP A 142 0.00 19.15 33.43
CA ASP A 142 -1.41 19.55 33.42
C ASP A 142 -1.77 20.55 32.29
N ASP A 143 -0.95 20.70 31.26
CA ASP A 143 -1.10 21.74 30.23
C ASP A 143 -0.49 21.41 28.86
N THR A 144 -0.71 22.28 27.86
CA THR A 144 -0.10 22.18 26.53
C THR A 144 1.43 22.38 26.56
N LEU A 145 2.16 21.38 26.07
CA LEU A 145 3.62 21.41 25.97
C LEU A 145 4.08 22.31 24.80
N ASN A 146 4.68 23.46 25.12
CA ASN A 146 5.36 24.32 24.15
C ASN A 146 6.89 24.24 24.30
N GLY A 147 7.63 24.71 23.29
CA GLY A 147 9.10 24.59 23.28
C GLY A 147 9.80 25.23 24.49
N ALA A 148 9.28 26.36 24.97
CA ALA A 148 9.82 27.05 26.14
C ALA A 148 9.59 26.27 27.45
N ARG A 149 8.41 25.66 27.62
CA ARG A 149 8.11 24.78 28.77
C ARG A 149 8.89 23.47 28.70
N TYR A 150 9.04 22.90 27.51
CA TYR A 150 9.85 21.70 27.33
C TYR A 150 11.31 21.95 27.74
N LEU A 151 11.86 23.11 27.36
CA LEU A 151 13.21 23.50 27.78
C LEU A 151 13.32 23.72 29.30
N ARG A 152 12.33 24.37 29.93
CA ARG A 152 12.27 24.50 31.39
C ARG A 152 12.18 23.16 32.09
N LEU A 153 11.36 22.24 31.60
CA LEU A 153 11.21 20.90 32.15
C LEU A 153 12.54 20.14 32.08
N LEU A 154 13.21 20.18 30.92
CA LEU A 154 14.52 19.56 30.78
C LEU A 154 15.53 20.14 31.78
N GLN A 155 15.61 21.47 31.90
CA GLN A 155 16.63 22.14 32.71
C GLN A 155 16.37 22.08 34.23
N HIS A 156 15.12 22.20 34.65
CA HIS A 156 14.76 22.41 36.06
C HIS A 156 14.10 21.22 36.74
N GLU A 157 13.55 20.27 35.98
CA GLU A 157 12.88 19.10 36.56
C GLU A 157 13.64 17.81 36.20
N LEU A 158 13.89 17.57 34.93
CA LEU A 158 14.48 16.31 34.46
C LEU A 158 15.99 16.23 34.78
N MET A 159 16.76 17.26 34.46
CA MET A 159 18.21 17.25 34.67
C MET A 159 18.61 17.10 36.15
N PRO A 160 17.98 17.80 37.12
CA PRO A 160 18.29 17.60 38.54
C PRO A 160 17.97 16.18 39.04
N VAL A 161 16.84 15.60 38.61
CA VAL A 161 16.45 14.22 38.97
C VAL A 161 17.44 13.22 38.37
N LEU A 162 17.84 13.39 37.10
CA LEU A 162 18.83 12.54 36.47
C LEU A 162 20.21 12.65 37.13
N CYS A 163 20.63 13.85 37.54
CA CYS A 163 21.88 14.02 38.29
C CYS A 163 21.84 13.36 39.67
N HIS A 164 20.68 13.27 40.29
CA HIS A 164 20.51 12.57 41.57
C HIS A 164 20.49 11.04 41.41
N LEU A 165 19.81 10.53 40.37
CA LEU A 165 19.71 9.09 40.09
C LEU A 165 20.99 8.51 39.46
N PHE A 166 21.70 9.31 38.67
CA PHE A 166 22.94 8.93 37.99
C PHE A 166 24.03 9.98 38.30
N PRO A 167 24.57 9.98 39.53
CA PRO A 167 25.67 10.88 39.89
C PRO A 167 26.85 10.61 38.97
N ASN A 168 27.39 11.68 38.38
CA ASN A 168 28.45 11.58 37.39
C ASN A 168 29.77 11.23 38.10
N PRO A 169 30.40 10.05 37.85
CA PRO A 169 31.59 9.61 38.58
C PRO A 169 32.84 10.48 38.31
N LEU A 170 32.73 11.48 37.43
CA LEU A 170 33.81 12.36 36.98
C LEU A 170 33.62 13.83 37.39
N LYS A 171 32.64 14.15 38.24
CA LYS A 171 32.56 15.45 38.92
C LYS A 171 32.86 15.21 40.41
N PRO A 172 33.96 15.75 40.97
CA PRO A 172 34.19 15.74 42.41
C PRO A 172 33.11 16.53 43.14
#